data_AF-A0A967TM26-F1
#
_entry.id   AF-A0A967TM26-F1
#
_cell.length_a   1.000
_cell.length_b   1.000
_cell.length_c   1.000
_cell.angle_alpha   90.00
_cell.angle_beta   90.00
_cell.angle_gamma   90.00
#
_symmetry.space_group_name_H-M   'P 1'
#
loop_
_entity.id
_entity.type
_entity.pdbx_description
1 polymer ?
#
loop_
_entity_poly.entity_id
_entity_poly.type
_entity_poly.pdbx_seq_one_letter_code
_entity_poly.pdbx_strand_id
1 'polypeptide(L)'
;GKTTTMRLIHMAERPTAGEVRVSGYSSDKVTERDLWKVRRRVGYVFQDFRLLPGRTAIENVAFALEVTGTPPRAIQPKAQRLLSQVGLSTKA
;
A
#
# COMPACT_ATOMS: atom_id res chain seq x y z
N GLY A 1 -17.55 -4.96 11.95
CA GLY A 1 -16.81 -6.15 11.51
C GLY A 1 -15.84 -5.86 10.37
N LYS A 2 -16.34 -5.50 9.18
CA LYS A 2 -15.52 -5.40 7.94
C LYS A 2 -14.26 -4.53 8.05
N THR A 3 -14.37 -3.32 8.59
CA THR A 3 -13.23 -2.40 8.75
C THR A 3 -12.16 -2.98 9.68
N THR A 4 -12.57 -3.60 10.80
CA THR A 4 -11.67 -4.29 11.72
C THR A 4 -10.93 -5.42 11.01
N THR A 5 -11.63 -6.26 10.23
CA THR A 5 -11.01 -7.33 9.45
C THR A 5 -9.95 -6.79 8.48
N MET A 6 -10.26 -5.71 7.76
CA MET A 6 -9.30 -5.06 6.87
C MET A 6 -8.07 -4.50 7.61
N ARG A 7 -8.28 -3.89 8.79
CA ARG A 7 -7.19 -3.40 9.65
C ARG A 7 -6.32 -4.54 10.20
N LEU A 8 -6.91 -5.67 10.55
CA LEU A 8 -6.19 -6.88 10.96
C LEU A 8 -5.35 -7.44 9.81
N ILE A 9 -5.91 -7.53 8.59
CA ILE A 9 -5.17 -7.98 7.40
C ILE A 9 -3.98 -7.04 7.11
N HIS A 10 -4.17 -5.74 7.26
CA HIS A 10 -3.11 -4.74 7.06
C HIS A 10 -2.12 -4.64 8.24
N MET A 11 -2.31 -5.43 9.31
CA MET A 11 -1.55 -5.32 10.56
C MET A 11 -1.52 -3.87 11.10
N ALA A 12 -2.63 -3.16 10.93
CA ALA A 12 -2.89 -1.85 11.54
C ALA A 12 -3.45 -2.01 12.96
N GLU A 13 -4.15 -3.11 13.20
CA GLU A 13 -4.60 -3.57 14.52
C GLU A 13 -4.09 -4.99 14.74
N ARG A 14 -3.88 -5.38 16.01
CA ARG A 14 -3.53 -6.75 16.40
C ARG A 14 -4.78 -7.49 16.90
N PRO A 15 -4.92 -8.80 16.63
CA PRO A 15 -6.03 -9.56 17.17
C PRO A 15 -5.92 -9.63 18.69
N THR A 16 -7.05 -9.52 19.40
CA THR A 16 -7.10 -9.71 20.85
C THR A 16 -6.82 -11.17 21.25
N ALA A 17 -7.24 -12.11 20.40
CA ALA A 17 -6.99 -13.54 20.55
C ALA A 17 -6.93 -14.20 19.17
N GLY A 18 -6.19 -15.31 19.09
CA GLY A 18 -5.90 -16.01 17.83
C GLY A 18 -4.79 -15.33 17.02
N GLU A 19 -4.55 -15.86 15.82
CA GLU A 19 -3.43 -15.47 14.97
C GLU A 19 -3.95 -15.00 13.61
N VAL A 20 -3.39 -13.90 13.10
CA VAL A 20 -3.63 -13.42 11.72
C VAL A 20 -2.39 -13.72 10.89
N ARG A 21 -2.55 -14.40 9.76
CA ARG A 21 -1.47 -14.72 8.82
C ARG A 21 -1.70 -14.08 7.46
N VAL A 22 -0.74 -13.28 6.99
CA VAL A 22 -0.84 -12.52 5.73
C VAL A 22 0.50 -12.51 5.00
N SER A 23 0.51 -12.92 3.73
CA SER A 23 1.69 -12.87 2.84
C SER A 23 2.97 -13.50 3.43
N GLY A 24 2.82 -14.56 4.23
CA GLY A 24 3.89 -15.28 4.92
C GLY A 24 4.28 -14.72 6.30
N TYR A 25 3.60 -13.67 6.78
CA TYR A 25 3.82 -13.08 8.09
C TYR A 25 2.71 -13.47 9.05
N SER A 26 3.06 -13.60 10.33
CA SER A 26 2.16 -13.92 11.44
C SER A 26 2.06 -12.72 12.38
N SER A 27 0.86 -12.39 12.85
CA SER A 27 0.66 -11.37 13.89
C SER A 27 1.54 -11.61 15.11
N ASP A 28 1.75 -12.87 15.49
CA ASP A 28 2.44 -13.22 16.74
C ASP A 28 3.96 -13.08 16.62
N LYS A 29 4.48 -13.19 15.39
CA LYS A 29 5.92 -13.18 15.11
C LYS A 29 6.41 -11.86 14.51
N VAL A 30 5.52 -11.08 13.88
CA VAL A 30 5.90 -9.84 13.21
C VAL A 30 6.15 -8.74 14.23
N THR A 31 7.35 -8.14 14.19
CA THR A 31 7.69 -6.99 15.02
C THR A 31 7.24 -5.69 14.36
N GLU A 32 7.18 -4.58 15.11
CA GLU A 32 6.88 -3.27 14.52
C GLU A 32 7.87 -2.87 13.42
N ARG A 33 9.14 -3.26 13.58
CA ARG A 33 10.21 -3.01 12.59
C ARG A 33 10.05 -3.84 11.31
N ASP A 34 9.21 -4.87 11.32
CA ASP A 34 8.93 -5.71 10.16
C ASP A 34 7.62 -5.32 9.45
N LEU A 35 6.78 -4.47 10.05
CA LEU A 35 5.47 -4.11 9.50
C LEU A 35 5.56 -3.50 8.10
N TRP A 36 6.59 -2.70 7.82
CA TRP A 36 6.77 -2.14 6.48
C TRP A 36 6.97 -3.22 5.41
N LYS A 37 7.56 -4.38 5.76
CA LYS A 37 7.74 -5.51 4.82
C LYS A 37 6.39 -6.12 4.45
N VAL A 38 5.49 -6.27 5.44
CA VAL A 38 4.12 -6.75 5.22
C VAL A 38 3.34 -5.76 4.36
N ARG A 39 3.39 -4.47 4.73
CA ARG A 39 2.64 -3.38 4.06
C ARG A 39 3.08 -3.14 2.61
N ARG A 40 4.31 -3.50 2.24
CA ARG A 40 4.77 -3.48 0.83
C ARG A 40 4.23 -4.64 -0.01
N ARG A 41 3.79 -5.75 0.60
CA ARG A 41 3.25 -6.92 -0.10
C ARG A 41 1.74 -6.87 -0.29
N VAL A 42 1.04 -6.07 0.51
CA VAL A 42 -0.42 -5.98 0.50
C VAL A 42 -0.83 -4.53 0.22
N GLY A 43 -1.36 -4.28 -0.98
CA GLY A 43 -1.97 -3.01 -1.32
C GLY A 43 -3.24 -2.76 -0.48
N TYR A 44 -3.39 -1.55 0.05
CA TYR A 44 -4.53 -1.18 0.87
C TYR A 44 -5.15 0.12 0.36
N VAL A 45 -6.45 0.08 0.07
CA VAL A 45 -7.23 1.25 -0.33
C VAL A 45 -8.03 1.72 0.88
N PHE A 46 -7.73 2.92 1.36
CA PHE A 46 -8.43 3.51 2.50
C PHE A 46 -9.77 4.11 2.08
N GLN A 47 -10.76 4.08 2.99
CA GLN A 47 -12.08 4.67 2.75
C GLN A 47 -12.04 6.20 2.61
N ASP A 48 -11.07 6.85 3.26
CA ASP A 48 -10.87 8.30 3.31
C ASP A 48 -9.87 8.82 2.27
N PHE A 49 -9.47 8.00 1.28
CA PHE A 49 -8.53 8.35 0.21
C PHE A 49 -7.28 9.12 0.70
N ARG A 50 -6.33 8.40 1.30
CA ARG A 50 -5.08 8.99 1.82
C ARG A 50 -4.03 9.23 0.73
N LEU A 51 -4.27 10.23 -0.11
CA LEU A 51 -3.25 10.77 -1.02
C LEU A 51 -2.33 11.73 -0.27
N LEU A 52 -1.09 11.86 -0.74
CA LEU A 52 -0.17 12.90 -0.28
C LEU A 52 -0.67 14.27 -0.74
N PRO A 53 -0.99 15.19 0.18
CA PRO A 53 -1.47 16.52 -0.17
C PRO A 53 -0.37 17.31 -0.89
N GLY A 54 -0.77 18.18 -1.82
CA GLY A 54 0.16 18.99 -2.61
C GLY A 54 0.94 18.22 -3.68
N ARG A 55 0.61 16.94 -3.91
CA ARG A 55 1.17 16.12 -5.01
C ARG A 55 0.09 15.77 -6.02
N THR A 56 0.47 15.77 -7.29
CA THR A 56 -0.34 15.28 -8.41
C THR A 56 -0.61 13.77 -8.30
N ALA A 57 -1.54 13.26 -9.11
CA ALA A 57 -1.83 11.83 -9.17
C ALA A 57 -0.59 11.02 -9.58
N ILE A 58 0.20 11.51 -10.55
CA ILE A 58 1.41 10.84 -11.01
C ILE A 58 2.49 10.81 -9.94
N GLU A 59 2.66 11.89 -9.17
CA GLU A 59 3.62 11.94 -8.06
C GLU A 59 3.21 11.03 -6.89
N ASN A 60 1.91 10.87 -6.64
CA ASN A 60 1.41 9.91 -5.65
C ASN A 60 1.71 8.46 -6.05
N VAL A 61 1.48 8.12 -7.33
CA VAL A 61 1.80 6.78 -7.86
C VAL A 61 3.32 6.55 -7.90
N ALA A 62 4.09 7.55 -8.34
CA ALA A 62 5.55 7.47 -8.39
C ALA A 62 6.14 7.25 -6.98
N PHE A 63 5.67 7.97 -5.98
CA PHE A 63 6.09 7.79 -4.59
C PHE A 63 5.84 6.36 -4.09
N ALA A 64 4.69 5.77 -4.39
CA ALA A 64 4.42 4.37 -4.03
C ALA A 64 5.40 3.40 -4.73
N LEU A 65 5.78 3.67 -5.98
CA LEU A 65 6.78 2.88 -6.72
C LEU A 65 8.19 3.02 -6.13
N GLU A 66 8.59 4.22 -5.69
CA GLU A 66 9.85 4.46 -4.97
C GLU A 66 9.91 3.64 -3.68
N VAL A 67 8.87 3.76 -2.85
CA VAL A 67 8.79 3.08 -1.55
C VAL A 67 8.79 1.57 -1.70
N THR A 68 8.24 1.04 -2.80
CA THR A 68 8.25 -0.40 -3.08
C THR A 68 9.54 -0.89 -3.75
N GLY A 69 10.50 0.00 -4.03
CA GLY A 69 11.83 -0.35 -4.56
C GLY A 69 11.89 -0.48 -6.08
N THR A 70 10.99 0.17 -6.81
CA THR A 70 11.05 0.22 -8.28
C THR A 70 12.30 1.00 -8.71
N PRO A 71 13.11 0.52 -9.68
CA PRO A 71 14.31 1.24 -10.15
C PRO A 71 13.96 2.65 -10.68
N PRO A 72 14.74 3.70 -10.37
CA PRO A 72 14.40 5.09 -10.72
C PRO A 72 14.02 5.29 -12.20
N ARG A 73 14.78 4.66 -13.10
CA ARG A 73 14.54 4.74 -14.55
C ARG A 73 13.20 4.14 -15.01
N ALA A 74 12.62 3.23 -14.22
CA ALA A 74 11.36 2.56 -14.53
C ALA A 74 10.14 3.21 -13.86
N ILE A 75 10.33 4.16 -12.93
CA ILE A 75 9.25 4.73 -12.13
C ILE A 75 8.28 5.52 -13.00
N GLN A 76 8.77 6.50 -13.75
CA GLN A 76 7.92 7.38 -14.54
C GLN A 76 7.12 6.60 -15.60
N PRO A 77 7.74 5.71 -16.42
CA PRO A 77 6.99 4.96 -17.44
C PRO A 77 5.93 4.04 -16.82
N LYS A 78 6.24 3.45 -15.67
CA LYS A 78 5.32 2.57 -14.95
C LYS A 78 4.18 3.35 -14.31
N ALA A 79 4.45 4.51 -13.72
CA ALA A 79 3.43 5.38 -13.14
C ALA A 79 2.43 5.86 -14.19
N GLN A 80 2.91 6.31 -15.36
CA GLN A 80 2.05 6.70 -16.49
C GLN A 80 1.17 5.53 -16.94
N ARG A 81 1.75 4.33 -17.11
CA ARG A 81 1.00 3.13 -17.49
C ARG A 81 -0.11 2.80 -16.49
N LEU A 82 0.18 2.88 -15.19
CA LEU A 82 -0.79 2.60 -14.13
C LEU A 82 -1.93 3.62 -14.13
N LEU A 83 -1.64 4.91 -14.33
CA LEU A 83 -2.67 5.94 -14.46
C LEU A 83 -3.56 5.74 -15.68
N SER A 84 -2.98 5.36 -16.81
CA SER A 84 -3.76 5.03 -18.02
C SER A 84 -4.69 3.83 -17.79
N GLN A 85 -4.24 2.81 -17.05
CA GLN A 85 -5.07 1.63 -16.73
C GLN A 85 -6.31 1.96 -15.91
N VAL A 86 -6.25 3.01 -15.08
CA VAL A 86 -7.39 3.47 -14.27
C VAL A 86 -8.16 4.63 -14.92
N GLY A 87 -7.90 4.92 -16.20
CA GLY A 87 -8.61 5.95 -16.95
C GLY A 87 -8.27 7.39 -16.56
N LEU A 88 -7.10 7.63 -15.95
CA LEU A 88 -6.65 8.94 -15.50
C LEU A 88 -5.57 9.58 -16.41
N SER A 89 -5.35 9.03 -17.60
CA SER A 89 -4.36 9.52 -18.57
C SER A 89 -4.61 10.95 -19.08
N THR A 90 -5.86 11.43 -19.02
CA THR A 90 -6.29 12.74 -19.53
C THR A 90 -6.49 13.81 -18.44
N LYS A 91 -6.19 13.50 -17.17
CA LYS A 91 -6.28 14.45 -16.04
C LYS A 91 -4.92 14.86 -15.47
N ALA A 92 -3.85 14.65 -16.23
CA ALA A 92 -2.48 15.04 -15.87
C ALA A 92 -2.25 16.53 -16.11
#